data_AF-A0A350BPH0-F1
#
_entry.id   AF-A0A350BPH0-F1
#
_cell.length_a   1.000
_cell.length_b   1.000
_cell.length_c   1.000
_cell.angle_alpha   90.00
_cell.angle_beta   90.00
_cell.angle_gamma   90.00
#
_symmetry.space_group_name_H-M   'P 1'
#
loop_
_entity.id
_entity.type
_entity.pdbx_description
1 polymer ?
#
loop_
_entity_poly.entity_id
_entity_poly.type
_entity_poly.pdbx_seq_one_letter_code
_entity_poly.pdbx_strand_id
1 'polypeptide(L)'
;LLLDSGRPNAAVRELGGTGRVHDWSVSKKIVESCKVPVYLAGGLRPENVAEAIRTVRPFGVDVCSGVRVGGRLNIEKVEEFMRNALRRDLLTDSLSRKLPRGI
;
A
#
# COMPACT_ATOMS: atom_id res chain seq x y z
N LEU A 1 3.95 -10.90 5.18
CA LEU A 1 4.97 -10.40 4.23
C LEU A 1 4.81 -8.89 4.08
N LEU A 2 5.88 -8.10 4.06
CA LEU A 2 5.84 -6.65 3.81
C LEU A 2 6.55 -6.37 2.48
N LEU A 3 5.85 -5.74 1.53
CA LEU A 3 6.42 -5.32 0.25
C LEU A 3 6.74 -3.83 0.32
N ASP A 4 8.01 -3.47 0.42
CA ASP A 4 8.46 -2.07 0.47
C ASP A 4 9.16 -1.66 -0.83
N SER A 5 8.88 -0.43 -1.28
CA SER A 5 9.40 0.10 -2.53
C SER A 5 10.81 0.66 -2.34
N GLY A 6 11.73 0.31 -3.24
CA GLY A 6 13.11 0.79 -3.20
C GLY A 6 13.82 0.65 -4.55
N ARG A 7 14.96 1.34 -4.70
CA ARG A 7 15.90 1.21 -5.82
C ARG A 7 17.21 0.60 -5.33
N PRO A 8 17.32 -0.74 -5.32
CA PRO A 8 18.57 -1.40 -4.91
C PRO A 8 19.73 -1.14 -5.89
N ASN A 9 19.44 -0.65 -7.10
CA ASN A 9 20.41 -0.40 -8.19
C ASN A 9 20.73 1.09 -8.41
N ALA A 10 20.29 2.00 -7.54
CA ALA A 10 20.69 3.41 -7.61
C ALA A 10 22.14 3.59 -7.09
N ALA A 11 22.81 4.68 -7.51
CA ALA A 11 24.20 5.00 -7.13
C ALA A 11 24.39 5.05 -5.60
N VAL A 12 23.34 5.41 -4.87
CA VAL A 12 23.16 5.10 -3.44
C VAL A 12 21.98 4.15 -3.35
N ARG A 13 22.16 2.97 -2.75
CA ARG A 13 21.07 1.98 -2.60
C ARG A 13 19.96 2.60 -1.77
N GLU A 14 18.81 2.82 -2.40
CA GLU A 14 17.63 3.33 -1.71
C GLU A 14 16.76 2.13 -1.35
N LEU A 15 16.85 1.66 -0.12
CA LEU A 15 16.03 0.54 0.37
C LEU A 15 14.90 1.10 1.22
N GLY A 16 13.66 0.98 0.73
CA GLY A 16 12.47 1.38 1.47
C GLY A 16 12.34 2.88 1.70
N GLY A 17 11.18 3.33 2.17
CA GLY A 17 11.00 4.69 2.72
C GLY A 17 11.17 5.88 1.76
N THR A 18 11.40 5.65 0.46
CA THR A 18 11.72 6.71 -0.53
C THR A 18 10.56 7.66 -0.85
N GLY A 19 9.34 7.36 -0.40
CA GLY A 19 8.15 8.13 -0.74
C GLY A 19 7.67 7.94 -2.19
N ARG A 20 8.33 7.07 -2.98
CA ARG A 20 8.03 6.87 -4.40
C ARG A 20 7.27 5.56 -4.66
N VAL A 21 6.31 5.65 -5.57
CA VAL A 21 5.48 4.54 -6.03
C VAL A 21 6.29 3.70 -7.02
N HIS A 22 6.31 2.37 -6.83
CA HIS A 22 6.85 1.42 -7.82
C HIS A 22 5.73 0.83 -8.66
N ASP A 23 6.09 0.03 -9.67
CA ASP A 23 5.11 -0.67 -10.51
C ASP A 23 4.29 -1.68 -9.68
N TRP A 24 3.04 -1.30 -9.39
CA TRP A 24 2.10 -2.11 -8.63
C TRP A 24 1.70 -3.42 -9.32
N SER A 25 1.97 -3.58 -10.62
CA SER A 25 1.74 -4.86 -11.32
C SER A 25 2.61 -5.98 -10.75
N VAL A 26 3.83 -5.66 -10.31
CA VAL A 26 4.74 -6.62 -9.66
C VAL A 26 4.22 -6.99 -8.28
N SER A 27 3.83 -6.01 -7.47
CA SER A 27 3.24 -6.28 -6.14
C SER A 27 1.96 -7.10 -6.24
N LYS A 28 1.10 -6.80 -7.21
CA LYS A 28 -0.12 -7.58 -7.47
C LYS A 28 0.21 -9.07 -7.70
N LYS A 29 1.16 -9.37 -8.59
CA LYS A 29 1.59 -10.76 -8.85
C LYS A 29 2.11 -11.45 -7.59
N ILE A 30 2.87 -10.73 -6.76
CA ILE A 30 3.35 -11.27 -5.47
C ILE A 30 2.17 -11.59 -4.57
N VAL A 31 1.23 -10.66 -4.38
CA VAL A 31 0.02 -10.88 -3.56
C VAL A 31 -0.77 -12.08 -4.07
N GLU A 32 -1.00 -12.19 -5.38
CA GLU A 32 -1.73 -13.31 -6.00
C GLU A 32 -1.03 -14.66 -5.81
N SER A 33 0.32 -14.68 -5.74
CA SER A 33 1.10 -15.91 -5.53
C SER A 33 1.35 -16.26 -4.05
N CYS A 34 1.10 -15.33 -3.13
CA CYS A 34 1.45 -15.50 -1.73
C CYS A 34 0.31 -16.14 -0.94
N LYS A 35 0.62 -17.17 -0.14
CA LYS A 35 -0.36 -17.86 0.71
C LYS A 35 -0.58 -17.19 2.07
N VAL A 36 0.18 -16.13 2.38
CA VAL A 36 0.11 -15.42 3.66
C VAL A 36 -0.28 -13.96 3.45
N PRO A 37 -0.86 -13.29 4.46
CA PRO A 37 -1.16 -11.86 4.39
C PRO A 37 0.05 -11.01 3.95
N VAL A 38 -0.19 -10.16 2.96
CA VAL A 38 0.81 -9.24 2.40
C VAL A 38 0.41 -7.81 2.71
N TYR A 39 1.32 -7.05 3.31
CA TYR A 39 1.19 -5.61 3.53
C TYR A 39 1.97 -4.86 2.45
N LEU A 40 1.36 -3.83 1.87
CA LEU A 40 2.00 -2.96 0.89
C LEU A 40 2.53 -1.69 1.56
N ALA A 41 3.81 -1.40 1.38
CA ALA A 41 4.49 -0.21 1.85
C ALA A 41 5.19 0.50 0.68
N GLY A 42 5.85 1.62 0.98
CA GLY A 42 6.69 2.32 0.02
C GLY A 42 5.94 3.32 -0.84
N GLY A 43 6.11 4.60 -0.53
CA GLY A 43 5.58 5.71 -1.34
C GLY A 43 4.06 5.88 -1.36
N LEU A 44 3.35 5.26 -0.42
CA LEU A 44 1.94 5.51 -0.19
C LEU A 44 1.73 6.90 0.44
N ARG A 45 0.69 7.58 -0.01
CA ARG A 45 0.25 8.92 0.41
C ARG A 45 -1.27 9.05 0.18
N PRO A 46 -1.94 10.05 0.77
CA PRO A 46 -3.40 10.16 0.68
C PRO A 46 -3.92 10.09 -0.76
N GLU A 47 -3.18 10.66 -1.71
CA GLU A 47 -3.59 10.81 -3.10
C GLU A 47 -3.54 9.50 -3.90
N ASN A 48 -2.80 8.48 -3.44
CA ASN A 48 -2.57 7.25 -4.21
C ASN A 48 -3.01 5.95 -3.51
N VAL A 49 -3.30 5.98 -2.21
CA VAL A 49 -3.57 4.77 -1.43
C VAL A 49 -4.79 3.98 -1.93
N ALA A 50 -5.86 4.68 -2.35
CA ALA A 50 -7.05 4.04 -2.89
C ALA A 50 -6.74 3.25 -4.17
N GLU A 51 -5.95 3.84 -5.06
CA GLU A 51 -5.54 3.20 -6.31
C GLU A 51 -4.61 2.00 -6.05
N ALA A 52 -3.68 2.15 -5.12
CA ALA A 52 -2.76 1.09 -4.69
C ALA A 52 -3.54 -0.13 -4.17
N ILE A 53 -4.51 0.10 -3.28
CA ILE A 53 -5.35 -0.96 -2.72
C ILE A 53 -6.18 -1.63 -3.82
N ARG A 54 -6.82 -0.86 -4.70
CA ARG A 54 -7.64 -1.39 -5.80
C ARG A 54 -6.82 -2.25 -6.76
N THR A 55 -5.57 -1.87 -7.01
CA THR A 55 -4.67 -2.52 -7.97
C THR A 55 -4.01 -3.76 -7.38
N VAL A 56 -3.42 -3.62 -6.19
CA VAL A 56 -2.57 -4.66 -5.57
C VAL A 56 -3.40 -5.63 -4.72
N ARG A 57 -4.54 -5.18 -4.18
CA ARG A 57 -5.39 -5.92 -3.22
C ARG A 57 -4.60 -6.52 -2.04
N PRO A 58 -3.74 -5.74 -1.37
CA PRO A 58 -2.98 -6.25 -0.23
C PRO A 58 -3.92 -6.53 0.94
N PHE A 59 -3.45 -7.30 1.92
CA PHE A 59 -4.16 -7.48 3.19
C PHE A 59 -4.23 -6.17 3.98
N GLY A 60 -3.17 -5.37 3.92
CA GLY A 60 -3.09 -4.06 4.57
C GLY A 60 -2.06 -3.15 3.90
N VAL A 61 -2.00 -1.91 4.37
CA VAL A 61 -1.04 -0.91 3.90
C VAL A 61 -0.23 -0.35 5.06
N ASP A 62 1.02 0.02 4.81
CA ASP A 62 1.91 0.67 5.76
C ASP A 62 2.43 2.00 5.17
N VAL A 63 2.37 3.08 5.97
CA VAL A 63 2.70 4.43 5.53
C VAL A 63 3.55 5.15 6.57
N CYS A 64 4.60 5.83 6.09
CA CYS A 64 5.50 6.61 6.94
C CYS A 64 5.65 8.07 6.44
N SER A 65 6.38 8.30 5.35
CA SER A 65 6.70 9.66 4.88
C SER A 65 5.53 10.37 4.21
N GLY A 66 4.59 9.64 3.58
CA GLY A 66 3.46 10.22 2.86
C GLY A 66 2.47 11.01 3.74
N VAL A 67 2.48 10.79 5.05
CA VAL A 67 1.61 11.48 6.03
C VAL A 67 2.37 12.47 6.92
N ARG A 68 3.62 12.81 6.55
CA ARG A 68 4.47 13.74 7.29
C ARG A 68 4.65 15.07 6.55
N VAL A 69 4.83 16.15 7.32
CA VAL A 69 5.21 17.49 6.84
C VAL A 69 6.31 18.02 7.76
N GLY A 70 7.44 18.46 7.19
CA GLY A 70 8.60 18.91 7.99
C GLY A 70 9.14 17.83 8.95
N GLY A 71 9.06 16.55 8.56
CA GLY A 71 9.50 15.40 9.38
C GLY A 71 8.52 14.97 10.49
N ARG A 72 7.48 15.76 10.76
CA ARG A 72 6.48 15.48 11.80
C ARG A 72 5.21 14.89 11.18
N LEU A 73 4.49 14.07 11.94
CA LEU A 73 3.17 13.58 11.53
C LEU A 73 2.22 14.78 11.36
N ASN A 74 1.46 14.76 10.26
CA ASN A 74 0.40 15.73 10.00
C ASN A 74 -0.94 15.00 10.11
N ILE A 75 -1.80 15.44 11.04
CA ILE A 75 -3.05 14.75 11.36
C ILE A 75 -4.03 14.77 10.19
N GLU A 76 -4.13 15.89 9.47
CA GLU A 76 -5.03 16.04 8.32
C GLU A 76 -4.68 15.03 7.22
N LYS A 77 -3.38 14.83 6.95
CA LYS A 77 -2.91 13.80 6.00
C LYS A 77 -3.19 12.39 6.48
N VAL A 78 -3.09 12.11 7.78
CA VAL A 78 -3.45 10.79 8.33
C VAL A 78 -4.94 10.53 8.14
N GLU A 79 -5.79 11.51 8.46
CA GLU A 79 -7.24 11.39 8.28
C GLU A 79 -7.63 11.21 6.81
N GLU A 80 -7.03 11.98 5.90
CA GLU A 80 -7.25 11.85 4.47
C GLU A 80 -6.78 10.48 3.95
N PHE A 81 -5.60 10.02 4.39
CA PHE A 81 -5.09 8.69 4.07
C PHE A 81 -6.06 7.60 4.51
N MET A 82 -6.53 7.63 5.76
CA MET A 82 -7.47 6.65 6.29
C MET A 82 -8.79 6.67 5.53
N ARG A 83 -9.32 7.86 5.24
CA ARG A 83 -10.57 8.04 4.48
C ARG A 83 -10.46 7.44 3.08
N ASN A 84 -9.34 7.68 2.39
CA ASN A 84 -9.12 7.16 1.04
C ASN A 84 -8.82 5.66 1.05
N ALA A 85 -8.11 5.16 2.05
CA ALA A 85 -7.79 3.73 2.20
C ALA A 85 -9.01 2.87 2.55
N LEU A 86 -9.93 3.42 3.35
CA LEU A 86 -11.16 2.75 3.77
C LEU A 86 -12.33 2.99 2.82
N ARG A 87 -12.13 3.74 1.73
CA ARG A 87 -13.17 3.97 0.73
C ARG A 87 -13.57 2.63 0.11
N ARG A 88 -14.81 2.21 0.37
CA ARG A 88 -15.36 0.98 -0.18
C ARG A 88 -15.84 1.22 -1.61
N ASP A 89 -15.12 0.65 -2.58
CA ASP A 89 -15.69 0.42 -3.90
C ASP A 89 -16.59 -0.83 -3.81
N LEU A 90 -17.89 -0.65 -4.12
CA LEU A 90 -18.91 -1.72 -4.07
C LEU A 90 -18.53 -2.97 -4.91
N LEU A 91 -17.69 -2.79 -5.93
CA LEU A 91 -17.17 -3.87 -6.78
C LEU A 91 -16.18 -4.78 -6.04
N THR A 92 -15.27 -4.23 -5.23
CA THR A 92 -14.29 -5.01 -4.45
C THR A 92 -14.92 -5.79 -3.31
N ASP A 93 -15.99 -5.26 -2.71
CA ASP A 93 -16.74 -5.89 -1.62
C ASP A 93 -17.52 -7.16 -2.05
N SER A 94 -17.73 -7.33 -3.36
CA SER A 94 -18.30 -8.56 -3.95
C SER A 94 -17.27 -9.68 -4.10
N LEU A 95 -15.99 -9.32 -4.26
CA LEU A 95 -14.87 -10.26 -4.43
C LEU A 95 -14.28 -10.71 -3.09
N SER A 96 -14.20 -9.83 -2.10
CA SER A 96 -13.77 -10.16 -0.73
C SER A 96 -14.73 -11.15 -0.03
N ARG A 97 -16.03 -11.10 -0.35
CA ARG A 97 -17.03 -12.07 0.12
C ARG A 97 -16.90 -13.47 -0.49
N LYS A 98 -16.15 -13.64 -1.58
CA LYS A 98 -15.92 -14.94 -2.25
C LYS A 98 -14.64 -15.65 -1.80
N LEU A 99 -13.79 -15.01 -1.00
CA LEU A 99 -12.62 -15.67 -0.42
C LEU A 99 -13.07 -16.48 0.81
N PRO A 100 -12.76 -17.79 0.88
CA PRO A 100 -13.09 -18.59 2.06
C PRO A 100 -12.39 -17.99 3.27
N ARG A 101 -13.16 -17.66 4.31
CA ARG A 101 -12.60 -17.32 5.62
C ARG A 101 -12.06 -18.62 6.23
N GLY A 102 -10.78 -18.87 6.07
CA GLY A 102 -10.06 -19.93 6.78
C GLY A 102 -8.78 -19.35 7.34
N ILE A 103 -8.74 -19.12 8.65
CA ILE A 103 -8.30 -20.08 9.69
C ILE A 103 -9.20 -19.83 10.90
#